data_AF-A0A1J3GJY1-F1
#
_entry.id   AF-A0A1J3GJY1-F1
#
_cell.length_a   1.000
_cell.length_b   1.000
_cell.length_c   1.000
_cell.angle_alpha   90.00
_cell.angle_beta   90.00
_cell.angle_gamma   90.00
#
_symmetry.space_group_name_H-M   'P 1'
#
loop_
_entity.id
_entity.type
_entity.pdbx_description
1 polymer ?
#
loop_
_entity_poly.entity_id
_entity_poly.type
_entity_poly.pdbx_seq_one_letter_code
_entity_poly.pdbx_strand_id
1 'polypeptide(L)'
;SSVSVYQSLPGLSLECCNSLMTSLMHCGITKDIIEMFGLMIDEGTGIDEVTISTVLKALSLAVPASSHSCTLVHCCAIKSGYAS
;
A
#
# COMPACT_ATOMS: atom_id res chain seq x y z
N SER A 1 2.92 0.20 -16.12
CA SER A 1 3.09 0.47 -14.67
C SER A 1 2.84 -0.83 -13.92
N SER A 2 3.31 -0.99 -12.69
CA SER A 2 2.99 -2.17 -11.88
C SER A 2 1.49 -2.29 -11.60
N VAL A 3 0.78 -1.14 -11.61
CA VAL A 3 -0.67 -1.08 -11.51
C VAL A 3 -1.37 -1.71 -12.71
N SER A 4 -0.85 -1.52 -13.93
CA SER A 4 -1.42 -2.20 -15.11
C SER A 4 -1.21 -3.71 -15.06
N VAL A 5 -0.12 -4.19 -14.42
CA VAL A 5 0.10 -5.62 -14.21
C VAL A 5 -0.88 -6.17 -13.16
N TYR A 6 -1.08 -5.43 -12.07
CA TYR A 6 -2.08 -5.74 -11.05
C TYR A 6 -3.50 -5.86 -11.66
N GLN A 7 -3.93 -4.85 -12.43
CA GLN A 7 -5.24 -4.84 -13.09
C GLN A 7 -5.42 -5.91 -14.17
N SER A 8 -4.32 -6.42 -14.73
CA SER A 8 -4.36 -7.49 -15.74
C SER A 8 -4.44 -8.90 -15.12
N LEU A 9 -4.29 -9.02 -13.81
CA LEU A 9 -4.28 -10.29 -13.08
C LEU A 9 -5.51 -10.37 -12.16
N PRO A 10 -6.62 -10.97 -12.61
CA PRO A 10 -7.82 -11.08 -11.78
C PRO A 10 -7.53 -11.94 -10.53
N GLY A 11 -7.85 -11.39 -9.36
CA GLY A 11 -7.79 -12.12 -8.09
C GLY A 11 -6.39 -12.35 -7.52
N LEU A 12 -5.49 -11.36 -7.61
CA LEU A 12 -4.22 -11.41 -6.88
C LEU A 12 -4.49 -11.60 -5.38
N SER A 13 -3.83 -12.60 -4.78
CA SER A 13 -3.90 -12.81 -3.35
C SER A 13 -3.19 -11.68 -2.61
N LEU A 14 -3.54 -11.47 -1.34
CA LEU A 14 -2.89 -10.48 -0.46
C LEU A 14 -1.37 -10.63 -0.46
N GLU A 15 -0.87 -11.87 -0.48
CA GLU A 15 0.57 -12.18 -0.50
C GLU A 15 1.23 -11.76 -1.82
N CYS A 16 0.55 -11.95 -2.95
CA CYS A 16 1.04 -11.47 -4.24
C CYS A 16 1.07 -9.93 -4.28
N CYS A 17 0.05 -9.28 -3.72
CA CYS A 17 0.01 -7.83 -3.62
C CYS A 17 1.15 -7.28 -2.77
N ASN A 18 1.36 -7.87 -1.59
CA ASN A 18 2.44 -7.50 -0.69
C ASN A 18 3.82 -7.71 -1.33
N SER A 19 4.00 -8.79 -2.09
CA SER A 19 5.23 -9.06 -2.83
C SER A 19 5.49 -7.99 -3.91
N LEU A 20 4.46 -7.63 -4.67
CA LEU A 20 4.56 -6.59 -5.70
C LEU A 20 4.86 -5.22 -5.07
N MET A 21 4.14 -4.83 -4.02
CA MET A 21 4.39 -3.57 -3.30
C MET A 21 5.80 -3.51 -2.69
N THR A 22 6.30 -4.63 -2.16
CA THR A 22 7.67 -4.72 -1.62
C THR A 22 8.71 -4.58 -2.73
N SER A 23 8.50 -5.19 -3.89
CA SER A 23 9.40 -5.02 -5.04
C SER A 23 9.41 -3.57 -5.54
N LEU A 24 8.24 -2.93 -5.61
CA LEU A 24 8.10 -1.52 -5.95
C LEU A 24 8.83 -0.61 -4.96
N MET A 25 8.75 -0.94 -3.68
CA MET A 25 9.48 -0.23 -2.62
C MET A 25 10.98 -0.31 -2.84
N HIS A 26 11.49 -1.50 -3.16
CA HIS A 26 12.91 -1.69 -3.49
C HIS A 26 13.33 -0.91 -4.74
N CYS A 27 12.44 -0.75 -5.72
CA CYS A 27 12.68 0.06 -6.90
C CYS A 27 12.49 1.58 -6.67
N GLY A 28 12.06 2.00 -5.47
CA GLY A 28 11.80 3.42 -5.16
C GLY A 28 10.56 4.00 -5.86
N ILE A 29 9.68 3.16 -6.41
CA ILE A 29 8.49 3.58 -7.17
C ILE A 29 7.32 3.75 -6.20
N THR A 30 7.43 4.74 -5.32
CA THR A 30 6.49 4.96 -4.21
C THR A 30 5.08 5.34 -4.65
N LYS A 31 4.94 5.99 -5.82
CA LYS A 31 3.65 6.35 -6.39
C LYS A 31 2.80 5.12 -6.73
N ASP A 32 3.37 4.13 -7.40
CA ASP A 32 2.67 2.91 -7.79
C ASP A 32 2.23 2.10 -6.56
N ILE A 33 2.97 2.19 -5.44
CA ILE A 33 2.59 1.56 -4.16
C ILE A 33 1.32 2.18 -3.58
N ILE A 34 1.22 3.52 -3.61
CA ILE A 34 0.05 4.24 -3.08
C ILE A 34 -1.18 3.95 -3.96
N GLU A 35 -1.00 3.94 -5.28
CA GLU A 35 -2.08 3.62 -6.22
C GLU A 35 -2.56 2.16 -6.07
N MET A 36 -1.63 1.22 -5.93
CA MET A 36 -1.95 -0.19 -5.69
C MET A 36 -2.65 -0.41 -4.34
N PHE A 37 -2.26 0.30 -3.29
CA PHE A 37 -2.99 0.27 -2.01
C PHE A 37 -4.45 0.71 -2.18
N GLY A 38 -4.68 1.80 -2.93
CA GLY A 38 -6.04 2.24 -3.25
C GLY A 38 -6.86 1.16 -3.95
N LEU A 39 -6.27 0.45 -4.92
CA LEU A 39 -6.93 -0.64 -5.64
C LEU A 39 -7.24 -1.84 -4.73
N MET A 40 -6.32 -2.24 -3.85
CA MET A 40 -6.57 -3.32 -2.88
C MET A 40 -7.76 -3.01 -1.95
N ILE A 41 -7.93 -1.74 -1.57
CA ILE A 41 -9.07 -1.28 -0.77
C ILE A 41 -10.36 -1.31 -1.59
N ASP A 42 -10.33 -0.81 -2.83
CA ASP A 42 -11.51 -0.76 -3.72
C ASP A 42 -12.03 -2.17 -4.07
N GLU A 43 -11.12 -3.10 -4.35
CA GLU A 43 -11.45 -4.49 -4.70
C GLU A 43 -11.74 -5.38 -3.48
N GLY A 44 -11.49 -4.90 -2.26
CA GLY A 44 -11.70 -5.69 -1.04
C GLY A 44 -10.72 -6.85 -0.87
N THR A 45 -9.52 -6.77 -1.49
CA THR A 45 -8.45 -7.78 -1.42
C THR A 45 -7.97 -8.01 0.03
N GLY A 46 -8.26 -7.08 0.93
CA GLY A 46 -7.79 -7.09 2.31
C GLY A 46 -6.41 -6.44 2.43
N ILE A 47 -6.02 -6.10 3.66
CA ILE A 47 -4.71 -5.50 3.97
C ILE A 47 -4.20 -6.13 5.27
N ASP A 48 -2.87 -6.18 5.42
CA ASP A 48 -2.23 -6.60 6.66
C ASP A 48 -1.10 -5.65 7.09
N GLU A 49 -0.35 -6.04 8.12
CA GLU A 49 0.78 -5.28 8.64
C GLU A 49 1.86 -5.03 7.57
N VAL A 50 2.09 -5.98 6.66
CA VAL A 50 3.05 -5.82 5.56
C VAL A 50 2.55 -4.77 4.57
N THR A 51 1.28 -4.81 4.22
CA THR A 51 0.66 -3.79 3.36
C THR A 51 0.82 -2.39 3.98
N ILE A 52 0.42 -2.25 5.25
CA ILE A 52 0.41 -0.97 5.97
C ILE A 52 1.82 -0.41 6.13
N SER A 53 2.78 -1.23 6.58
CA SER A 53 4.17 -0.79 6.76
C SER A 53 4.81 -0.34 5.45
N THR A 54 4.51 -1.05 4.36
CA THR A 54 5.00 -0.69 3.02
C THR A 54 4.41 0.64 2.56
N VAL A 55 3.12 0.89 2.76
CA VAL A 55 2.47 2.15 2.40
C VAL A 55 2.98 3.32 3.24
N LEU A 56 3.13 3.13 4.56
CA LEU A 56 3.66 4.16 5.45
C LEU A 56 5.08 4.56 5.05
N LYS A 57 5.92 3.59 4.71
CA LYS A 57 7.27 3.86 4.19
C LYS A 57 7.23 4.56 2.84
N ALA A 58 6.29 4.21 1.96
CA ALA A 58 6.17 4.85 0.65
C ALA A 58 5.78 6.33 0.80
N LEU A 59 4.84 6.61 1.70
CA LEU A 59 4.38 7.95 2.02
C LEU A 59 5.48 8.80 2.67
N SER A 60 6.28 8.23 3.58
CA SER A 60 7.38 8.97 4.21
C SER A 60 8.48 9.37 3.23
N LEU A 61 8.64 8.61 2.14
CA LEU A 61 9.57 8.91 1.05
C LEU A 61 8.96 9.84 -0.02
N ALA A 62 7.67 9.73 -0.28
CA ALA A 62 6.99 10.47 -1.34
C ALA A 62 6.48 11.85 -0.91
N VAL A 63 6.23 12.05 0.39
CA VAL A 63 5.53 13.23 0.89
C VAL A 63 6.22 13.77 2.15
N PRO A 64 6.33 15.10 2.33
CA PRO A 64 6.79 15.67 3.60
C PRO A 64 5.94 15.19 4.77
N ALA A 65 6.58 14.96 5.92
CA ALA A 65 5.97 14.37 7.12
C ALA A 65 4.73 15.10 7.66
N SER A 66 4.51 16.36 7.24
CA SER A 66 3.34 17.17 7.57
C SER A 66 2.09 16.87 6.71
N SER A 67 2.16 15.90 5.80
CA SER A 67 1.02 15.55 4.95
C SER A 67 -0.03 14.69 5.66
N HIS A 68 -1.30 15.06 5.43
CA HIS A 68 -2.47 14.39 5.97
C HIS A 68 -2.53 12.89 5.60
N SER A 69 -1.90 12.48 4.48
CA SER A 69 -1.89 11.10 4.00
C SER A 69 -1.25 10.11 4.97
N CYS A 70 -0.14 10.49 5.64
CA CYS A 70 0.48 9.63 6.67
C CYS A 70 -0.46 9.39 7.85
N THR A 71 -1.22 10.42 8.24
CA THR A 71 -2.18 10.34 9.35
C THR A 71 -3.37 9.46 8.99
N LEU A 72 -3.87 9.51 7.75
CA LEU A 72 -4.97 8.67 7.30
C LEU A 72 -4.61 7.19 7.31
N VAL A 73 -3.41 6.83 6.81
CA VAL A 73 -2.94 5.44 6.83
C VAL A 73 -2.68 4.97 8.27
N HIS A 74 -2.12 5.82 9.12
CA HIS A 74 -1.97 5.53 10.54
C HIS A 74 -3.32 5.25 11.24
N CYS A 75 -4.33 6.10 11.01
CA CYS A 75 -5.69 5.88 11.52
C CYS A 75 -6.31 4.60 10.95
N CYS A 76 -6.07 4.28 9.68
CA CYS A 76 -6.51 3.02 9.06
C CYS A 76 -5.90 1.81 9.78
N ALA A 77 -4.61 1.85 10.08
CA ALA A 77 -3.92 0.80 10.82
C ALA A 77 -4.52 0.58 12.22
N ILE A 78 -4.78 1.66 12.96
CA ILE A 78 -5.43 1.57 14.28
C ILE A 78 -6.84 1.01 14.17
N LYS A 79 -7.66 1.52 13.25
CA LYS A 79 -9.05 1.06 13.05
C LYS A 79 -9.14 -0.41 12.65
N SER A 80 -8.14 -0.92 11.94
CA SER A 80 -8.08 -2.30 11.49
C SER A 80 -7.36 -3.23 12.50
N GLY A 81 -6.90 -2.70 13.65
CA GLY A 81 -6.29 -3.48 14.73
C GLY A 81 -4.80 -3.81 14.54
N TYR A 82 -4.12 -3.12 13.63
CA TYR A 82 -2.71 -3.36 13.28
C TYR A 82 -1.73 -2.40 13.98
N ALA A 83 -2.22 -1.44 14.79
CA ALA A 83 -1.40 -0.51 15.56
C ALA A 83 -2.13 -0.11 16.87
N SER A 84 -1.37 0.20 17.94
CA SER A 84 -1.87 0.63 19.26
C SER A 84 -1.41 2.03 19.62
#